data_AF-A0A819PGY5-F1
#
_entry.id   AF-A0A819PGY5-F1
#
_cell.length_a   1.000
_cell.length_b   1.000
_cell.length_c   1.000
_cell.angle_alpha   90.00
_cell.angle_beta   90.00
_cell.angle_gamma   90.00
#
_symmetry.space_group_name_H-M   'P 1'
#
loop_
_entity.id
_entity.type
_entity.pdbx_description
1 polymer ?
#
loop_
_entity_poly.entity_id
_entity_poly.type
_entity_poly.pdbx_seq_one_letter_code
_entity_poly.pdbx_strand_id
1 'polypeptide(L)'
;MELPMTLSYLHVGELIPSSYSLCFSWIYIDYLLFPSGAWIMTIASIQRYIFIFHKHLMNSYLKHYLPIFLPPILLSIWYFVLIFFYPCQQQFDYTQACCLCACYLYEGLIGTIDWIVSTLIPVVLVVTFNIILLIRVIYQKYKMRR
;
A
#
# COMPACT_ATOMS: atom_id res chain seq x y z
N MET A 1 11.64 -0.11 -7.55
CA MET A 1 11.84 0.23 -8.98
C MET A 1 12.62 1.53 -9.17
N GLU A 2 13.13 2.18 -8.11
CA GLU A 2 13.75 3.52 -8.18
C GLU A 2 15.14 3.57 -8.83
N LEU A 3 15.89 2.45 -8.83
CA LEU A 3 17.27 2.40 -9.34
C LEU A 3 17.48 2.93 -10.77
N PRO A 4 16.72 2.50 -11.80
CA PRO A 4 16.99 2.91 -13.18
C PRO A 4 16.74 4.40 -13.46
N MET A 5 15.71 5.02 -12.86
CA MET A 5 15.44 6.45 -13.08
C MET A 5 16.47 7.33 -12.37
N THR A 6 16.87 6.94 -11.16
CA THR A 6 17.91 7.66 -10.41
C THR A 6 19.27 7.56 -11.09
N LEU A 7 19.59 6.40 -11.69
CA LEU A 7 20.82 6.18 -12.44
C LEU A 7 20.85 7.03 -13.73
N SER A 8 19.73 7.12 -14.45
CA SER A 8 19.60 7.97 -15.65
C SER A 8 19.77 9.46 -15.30
N TYR A 9 19.13 9.91 -14.21
CA TYR A 9 19.27 11.27 -13.69
C TYR A 9 20.72 11.60 -13.29
N LEU A 10 21.41 10.69 -12.59
CA LEU A 10 22.82 10.87 -12.21
C LEU A 10 23.77 10.93 -13.42
N HIS A 11 23.39 10.29 -14.54
CA HIS A 11 24.21 10.24 -15.74
C HIS A 11 24.00 11.45 -16.67
N VAL A 12 22.79 12.02 -16.71
CA VAL A 12 22.39 13.04 -17.70
C VAL A 12 22.04 14.39 -17.05
N GLY A 13 21.71 14.42 -15.76
CA GLY A 13 21.23 15.61 -15.04
C GLY A 13 19.75 15.92 -15.26
N GLU A 14 19.05 15.13 -16.08
CA GLU A 14 17.63 15.29 -16.42
C GLU A 14 16.92 13.93 -16.47
N LEU A 15 15.61 13.91 -16.21
CA LEU A 15 14.76 12.73 -16.38
C LEU A 15 14.50 12.46 -17.87
N ILE A 16 15.28 11.56 -18.46
CA ILE A 16 14.97 10.99 -19.78
C ILE A 16 14.30 9.63 -19.60
N PRO A 17 13.07 9.40 -20.13
CA PRO A 17 12.30 10.29 -21.00
C PRO A 17 11.35 11.22 -20.22
N SER A 18 11.33 12.50 -20.59
CA SER A 18 10.41 13.52 -20.07
C SER A 18 9.00 13.40 -20.67
N SER A 19 8.43 12.20 -20.68
CA SER A 19 7.10 11.95 -21.25
C SER A 19 6.04 12.03 -20.16
N TYR A 20 5.05 12.89 -20.35
CA TYR A 20 3.89 13.07 -19.44
C TYR A 20 3.24 11.73 -19.05
N SER A 21 3.04 10.83 -20.03
CA SER A 21 2.42 9.51 -19.80
C SER A 21 3.28 8.56 -18.95
N LEU A 22 4.60 8.66 -19.02
CA LEU A 22 5.50 7.84 -18.21
C LEU A 22 5.45 8.28 -16.74
N CYS A 23 5.46 9.58 -16.48
CA CYS A 23 5.28 10.13 -15.14
C CYS A 23 3.94 9.74 -14.52
N PHE A 24 2.85 9.82 -15.28
CA PHE A 24 1.53 9.36 -14.83
C PHE A 24 1.51 7.87 -14.49
N SER A 25 2.06 7.03 -15.36
CA SER A 25 2.13 5.58 -15.13
C SER A 25 3.00 5.25 -13.92
N TRP A 26 4.10 5.99 -13.74
CA TRP A 26 4.99 5.84 -12.61
C TRP A 26 4.29 6.13 -11.29
N ILE A 27 3.68 7.30 -11.17
CA ILE A 27 2.89 7.69 -9.99
C ILE A 27 1.82 6.64 -9.72
N TYR A 28 1.07 6.23 -10.74
CA TYR A 28 0.04 5.20 -10.57
C TYR A 28 0.59 3.89 -10.00
N ILE A 29 1.72 3.39 -10.52
CA ILE A 29 2.34 2.15 -10.05
C ILE A 29 2.86 2.30 -8.61
N ASP A 30 3.50 3.42 -8.30
CA ASP A 30 4.08 3.68 -6.98
C ASP A 30 3.00 3.76 -5.89
N TYR A 31 1.97 4.58 -6.13
CA TYR A 31 0.82 4.73 -5.25
C TYR A 31 -0.04 3.47 -5.17
N LEU A 32 0.01 2.59 -6.16
CA LEU A 32 -0.66 1.29 -6.06
C LEU A 32 0.17 0.30 -5.24
N LEU A 33 1.46 0.15 -5.53
CA LEU A 33 2.29 -0.92 -5.00
C LEU A 33 2.56 -0.78 -3.50
N PHE A 34 2.84 0.45 -3.03
CA PHE A 34 3.20 0.67 -1.63
C PHE A 34 2.01 0.43 -0.67
N PRO A 35 0.84 1.07 -0.84
CA PRO A 35 -0.33 0.82 -0.01
C PRO A 35 -0.90 -0.59 -0.15
N SER A 36 -0.90 -1.16 -1.37
CA SER A 36 -1.39 -2.53 -1.55
C SER A 36 -0.54 -3.54 -0.79
N GLY A 37 0.79 -3.36 -0.76
CA GLY A 37 1.68 -4.17 0.06
C GLY A 37 1.36 -4.07 1.56
N ALA A 38 1.13 -2.86 2.06
CA ALA A 38 0.73 -2.64 3.45
C ALA A 38 -0.58 -3.36 3.79
N TRP A 39 -1.61 -3.21 2.94
CA TRP A 39 -2.91 -3.86 3.14
C TRP A 39 -2.84 -5.39 3.03
N ILE A 40 -2.05 -5.94 2.10
CA ILE A 40 -1.81 -7.38 2.00
C ILE A 40 -1.19 -7.89 3.30
N MET A 41 -0.19 -7.20 3.85
CA MET A 41 0.44 -7.55 5.14
C MET A 41 -0.55 -7.49 6.31
N THR A 42 -1.42 -6.48 6.34
CA THR A 42 -2.49 -6.37 7.33
C THR A 42 -3.43 -7.57 7.27
N ILE A 43 -3.93 -7.90 6.09
CA ILE A 43 -4.88 -9.00 5.92
C ILE A 43 -4.23 -10.35 6.20
N ALA A 44 -3.00 -10.56 5.74
CA ALA A 44 -2.24 -11.78 6.06
C ALA A 44 -2.08 -11.95 7.58
N SER A 45 -1.83 -10.87 8.31
CA SER A 45 -1.73 -10.89 9.79
C SER A 45 -3.07 -11.26 10.44
N ILE A 46 -4.18 -10.67 9.96
CA ILE A 46 -5.54 -10.97 10.43
C ILE A 46 -5.91 -12.42 10.13
N GLN A 47 -5.64 -12.89 8.91
CA GLN A 47 -5.91 -14.27 8.52
C GLN A 47 -5.12 -15.26 9.34
N ARG A 48 -3.85 -14.98 9.64
CA ARG A 48 -3.04 -15.82 10.53
C ARG A 48 -3.66 -15.89 11.92
N TYR A 49 -4.13 -14.76 12.45
CA TYR A 49 -4.86 -14.74 13.72
C TYR A 49 -6.13 -15.61 13.67
N ILE A 50 -6.97 -15.42 12.65
CA ILE A 50 -8.21 -16.21 12.49
C ILE A 50 -7.90 -17.70 12.31
N PHE A 51 -6.85 -18.06 11.55
CA PHE A 51 -6.49 -19.45 11.30
C PHE A 51 -6.09 -20.19 12.58
N ILE A 52 -5.32 -19.53 13.46
CA ILE A 52 -4.84 -20.12 14.70
C ILE A 52 -6.00 -20.31 15.71
N PHE A 53 -6.88 -19.33 15.84
CA PHE A 53 -7.90 -19.33 16.91
C PHE A 53 -9.29 -19.78 16.46
N HIS A 54 -9.60 -19.67 15.17
CA HIS A 54 -10.89 -19.97 14.60
C HIS A 54 -10.76 -20.81 13.33
N LYS A 55 -10.04 -21.93 13.41
CA LYS A 55 -9.80 -22.86 12.30
C LYS A 55 -11.08 -23.27 11.55
N HIS A 56 -12.23 -23.31 12.23
CA HIS A 56 -13.54 -23.63 11.62
C HIS A 56 -14.05 -22.55 10.62
N LEU A 57 -13.68 -21.28 10.80
CA LEU A 57 -14.10 -20.18 9.92
C LEU A 57 -13.39 -20.23 8.56
N MET A 58 -12.24 -20.89 8.47
CA MET A 58 -11.36 -20.95 7.28
C MET A 58 -11.43 -22.30 6.54
N ASN A 59 -12.56 -23.00 6.59
CA ASN A 59 -12.70 -24.32 5.95
C ASN A 59 -12.79 -24.30 4.39
N SER A 60 -12.55 -23.16 3.74
CA SER A 60 -12.67 -23.03 2.28
C SER A 60 -11.55 -22.16 1.70
N TYR A 61 -10.92 -22.64 0.62
CA TYR A 61 -9.86 -21.95 -0.10
C TYR A 61 -10.27 -20.54 -0.58
N LEU A 62 -11.53 -20.35 -0.97
CA LEU A 62 -12.04 -19.04 -1.40
C LEU A 62 -11.99 -18.01 -0.27
N LYS A 63 -12.29 -18.41 0.97
CA LYS A 63 -12.23 -17.50 2.14
C LYS A 63 -10.80 -17.10 2.51
N HIS A 64 -9.80 -17.84 2.02
CA HIS A 64 -8.40 -17.55 2.24
C HIS A 64 -7.84 -16.59 1.20
N TYR A 65 -8.13 -16.81 -0.08
CA TYR A 65 -7.56 -15.98 -1.14
C TYR A 65 -8.34 -14.69 -1.40
N LEU A 66 -9.68 -14.72 -1.29
CA LEU A 66 -10.54 -13.57 -1.58
C LEU A 66 -10.15 -12.29 -0.78
N PRO A 67 -9.88 -12.36 0.53
CA PRO A 67 -9.54 -11.17 1.30
C PRO A 67 -8.18 -10.57 0.90
N ILE A 68 -7.24 -11.38 0.40
CA ILE A 68 -5.90 -10.90 0.02
C ILE A 68 -5.96 -10.11 -1.29
N PHE A 69 -6.76 -10.57 -2.27
CA PHE A 69 -6.86 -9.92 -3.58
C PHE A 69 -7.78 -8.69 -3.60
N LEU A 70 -8.71 -8.59 -2.64
CA LEU A 70 -9.72 -7.53 -2.64
C LEU A 70 -9.15 -6.11 -2.43
N PRO A 71 -8.24 -5.84 -1.47
CA PRO A 71 -7.71 -4.49 -1.26
C PRO A 71 -6.88 -3.95 -2.43
N PRO A 72 -5.95 -4.72 -3.04
CA PRO A 72 -5.22 -4.23 -4.22
C PRO A 72 -6.15 -3.80 -5.36
N ILE A 73 -7.26 -4.52 -5.58
CA ILE A 73 -8.24 -4.18 -6.61
C ILE A 73 -8.97 -2.87 -6.25
N LEU A 74 -9.41 -2.71 -5.00
CA LEU A 74 -10.09 -1.49 -4.56
C LEU A 74 -9.17 -0.26 -4.62
N LEU A 75 -7.91 -0.41 -4.18
CA LEU A 75 -6.91 0.65 -4.25
C LEU A 75 -6.57 1.00 -5.71
N SER A 76 -6.48 -0.01 -6.59
CA SER A 76 -6.26 0.21 -8.02
C SER A 76 -7.37 1.07 -8.64
N ILE A 77 -8.65 0.77 -8.34
CA ILE A 77 -9.78 1.57 -8.83
C ILE A 77 -9.73 3.00 -8.25
N TRP A 78 -9.47 3.12 -6.94
CA TRP A 78 -9.40 4.41 -6.25
C TRP A 78 -8.32 5.32 -6.84
N TYR A 79 -7.09 4.82 -6.95
CA TYR A 79 -5.98 5.58 -7.52
C TYR A 79 -6.17 5.85 -9.01
N PHE A 80 -6.81 4.95 -9.76
CA PHE A 80 -7.14 5.22 -11.16
C PHE A 80 -8.10 6.42 -11.29
N VAL A 81 -9.14 6.49 -10.45
CA VAL A 81 -10.07 7.61 -10.45
C VAL A 81 -9.37 8.91 -10.02
N LEU A 82 -8.60 8.88 -8.94
CA LEU A 82 -7.91 10.07 -8.43
C LEU A 82 -6.83 10.60 -9.37
N ILE A 83 -6.15 9.73 -10.10
CA ILE A 83 -5.06 10.14 -10.99
C ILE A 83 -5.61 10.61 -12.34
N PHE A 84 -6.58 9.91 -12.93
CA PHE A 84 -7.05 10.22 -14.29
C PHE A 84 -8.25 11.18 -14.37
N PHE A 85 -9.10 11.24 -13.34
CA PHE A 85 -10.36 12.00 -13.38
C PHE A 85 -10.41 13.17 -12.41
N TYR A 86 -9.48 13.28 -11.47
CA TYR A 86 -9.50 14.36 -10.50
C TYR A 86 -9.13 15.70 -11.18
N PRO A 87 -9.91 16.78 -11.00
CA PRO A 87 -9.76 18.03 -11.72
C PRO A 87 -8.62 18.87 -11.12
N CYS A 88 -7.39 18.39 -11.25
CA CYS A 88 -6.20 19.09 -10.82
C CYS A 88 -5.29 19.37 -12.03
N GLN A 89 -4.54 20.46 -11.95
CA GLN A 89 -3.51 20.75 -12.95
C GLN A 89 -2.19 20.16 -12.48
N GLN A 90 -1.88 18.93 -12.94
CA GLN A 90 -0.62 18.27 -12.62
C GLN A 90 0.55 19.02 -13.26
N GLN A 91 1.37 19.69 -12.44
CA GLN A 91 2.62 20.30 -12.89
C GLN A 91 3.77 19.33 -12.62
N PHE A 92 4.39 18.82 -13.69
CA PHE A 92 5.58 18.00 -13.59
C PHE A 92 6.81 18.87 -13.74
N ASP A 93 7.68 18.83 -12.74
CA ASP A 93 9.04 19.36 -12.85
C ASP A 93 9.97 18.24 -13.30
N TYR A 94 10.43 18.31 -14.55
CA TYR A 94 11.33 17.33 -15.15
C TYR A 94 12.78 17.51 -14.71
N THR A 95 13.08 18.55 -13.91
CA THR A 95 14.43 18.83 -13.38
C THR A 95 14.76 18.03 -12.12
N GLN A 96 13.76 17.38 -11.51
CA GLN A 96 13.93 16.54 -10.33
C GLN A 96 14.07 15.06 -10.71
N ALA A 97 14.69 14.25 -9.84
CA ALA A 97 14.86 12.81 -10.09
C ALA A 97 13.54 12.00 -10.09
N CYS A 98 12.44 12.60 -9.65
CA CYS A 98 11.11 11.99 -9.59
C CYS A 98 10.07 12.93 -10.20
N CYS A 99 9.01 12.36 -10.77
CA CYS A 99 7.91 13.08 -11.41
C CYS A 99 6.97 13.81 -10.42
N LEU A 100 7.49 14.37 -9.33
CA LEU A 100 6.74 14.96 -8.20
C LEU A 100 5.64 14.04 -7.63
N CYS A 101 5.00 14.52 -6.56
CA CYS A 101 3.82 13.89 -6.00
C CYS A 101 2.59 14.11 -6.89
N ALA A 102 1.57 13.26 -6.72
CA ALA A 102 0.28 13.45 -7.35
C ALA A 102 -0.39 14.75 -6.85
N CYS A 103 -1.02 15.49 -7.76
CA CYS A 103 -1.66 16.78 -7.50
C CYS A 103 -2.68 16.75 -6.35
N TYR A 104 -3.43 15.66 -6.21
CA TYR A 104 -4.51 15.54 -5.23
C TYR A 104 -3.98 15.57 -3.78
N LEU A 105 -2.67 15.37 -3.59
CA LEU A 105 -2.03 15.47 -2.28
C LEU A 105 -1.84 16.91 -1.80
N TYR A 106 -1.76 17.87 -2.73
CA TYR A 106 -1.72 19.28 -2.38
C TYR A 106 -3.09 19.79 -1.91
N GLU A 107 -4.17 19.10 -2.31
CA GLU A 107 -5.49 19.24 -1.72
C GLU A 107 -5.50 18.55 -0.35
N GLY A 108 -5.20 19.33 0.69
CA GLY A 108 -4.92 18.80 2.04
C GLY A 108 -5.97 17.85 2.59
N LEU A 109 -7.25 17.98 2.20
CA LEU A 109 -8.31 17.08 2.64
C LEU A 109 -8.18 15.67 2.03
N ILE A 110 -8.02 15.58 0.70
CA ILE A 110 -7.91 14.29 0.01
C ILE A 110 -6.57 13.64 0.33
N GLY A 111 -5.49 14.41 0.37
CA GLY A 111 -4.19 13.90 0.75
C GLY A 111 -4.14 13.37 2.18
N THR A 112 -4.85 14.01 3.12
CA THR A 112 -4.95 13.50 4.50
C THR A 112 -5.75 12.19 4.54
N ILE A 113 -6.86 12.10 3.81
CA ILE A 113 -7.66 10.86 3.74
C ILE A 113 -6.84 9.71 3.15
N ASP A 114 -6.12 9.97 2.06
CA ASP A 114 -5.25 8.98 1.42
C ASP A 114 -4.18 8.49 2.40
N TRP A 115 -3.46 9.40 3.06
CA TRP A 115 -2.44 9.03 4.04
C TRP A 115 -3.01 8.18 5.20
N ILE A 116 -4.18 8.54 5.72
CA ILE A 116 -4.85 7.79 6.79
C ILE A 116 -5.21 6.38 6.32
N VAL A 117 -5.86 6.25 5.17
CA VAL A 117 -6.39 4.97 4.67
C VAL A 117 -5.27 4.06 4.16
N SER A 118 -4.28 4.62 3.49
CA SER A 118 -3.22 3.87 2.81
C SER A 118 -2.04 3.55 3.70
N THR A 119 -1.82 4.33 4.77
CA THR A 119 -0.67 4.15 5.67
C THR A 119 -1.10 3.94 7.12
N LEU A 120 -1.82 4.89 7.72
CA LEU A 120 -2.07 4.87 9.17
C LEU A 120 -2.90 3.66 9.61
N ILE A 121 -4.02 3.40 8.93
CA ILE A 121 -4.92 2.29 9.26
C ILE A 121 -4.21 0.93 9.12
N PRO A 122 -3.56 0.60 7.97
CA PRO A 122 -2.83 -0.66 7.81
C PRO A 122 -1.78 -0.90 8.90
N VAL A 123 -1.00 0.14 9.22
CA VAL A 123 0.09 0.05 10.21
C VAL A 123 -0.47 -0.21 11.60
N VAL A 124 -1.48 0.55 12.03
CA VAL A 124 -2.11 0.37 13.36
C VAL A 124 -2.70 -1.03 13.48
N LEU A 125 -3.39 -1.52 12.45
CA LEU A 125 -3.96 -2.86 12.44
C LEU A 125 -2.87 -3.94 12.50
N VAL A 126 -1.84 -3.86 11.67
CA VAL A 126 -0.72 -4.81 11.67
C VAL A 126 -0.07 -4.89 13.05
N VAL A 127 0.26 -3.76 13.65
CA VAL A 127 0.90 -3.72 14.97
C VAL A 127 -0.02 -4.33 16.03
N THR A 128 -1.29 -3.95 16.04
CA THR A 128 -2.27 -4.45 17.01
C THR A 128 -2.45 -5.97 16.91
N PHE A 129 -2.66 -6.51 15.71
CA PHE A 129 -2.84 -7.95 15.51
C PHE A 129 -1.57 -8.76 15.83
N ASN A 130 -0.38 -8.23 15.50
CA ASN A 130 0.87 -8.89 15.85
C ASN A 130 1.11 -8.91 17.37
N ILE A 131 0.83 -7.82 18.08
CA ILE A 131 0.95 -7.77 19.54
C ILE A 131 -0.02 -8.77 20.18
N ILE A 132 -1.29 -8.79 19.76
CA ILE A 132 -2.29 -9.74 20.27
C ILE A 132 -1.82 -11.19 20.06
N LEU A 133 -1.32 -11.50 18.86
CA LEU A 133 -0.83 -12.83 18.54
C LEU A 133 0.36 -13.23 19.42
N LEU A 134 1.31 -12.31 19.65
CA LEU A 134 2.48 -12.53 20.50
C LEU A 134 2.08 -12.79 21.96
N ILE A 135 1.21 -11.96 22.53
CA ILE A 135 0.70 -12.13 23.90
C ILE A 135 0.04 -13.50 24.07
N ARG A 136 -0.80 -13.91 23.11
CA ARG A 136 -1.52 -15.19 23.15
C ARG A 136 -0.59 -16.39 23.02
N VAL A 137 0.41 -16.33 22.15
CA VAL A 137 1.41 -17.40 21.98
C VAL A 137 2.23 -17.58 23.26
N ILE A 138 2.62 -16.50 23.92
CA ILE A 138 3.31 -16.54 25.21
C ILE A 138 2.40 -17.18 26.28
N TYR A 139 1.14 -16.76 26.34
CA TYR A 139 0.16 -17.31 27.29
C TYR A 139 -0.07 -18.82 27.08
N GLN A 140 -0.20 -19.27 25.83
CA GLN A 140 -0.35 -20.69 25.51
C GLN A 140 0.90 -21.49 25.88
N LYS A 141 2.10 -20.98 25.59
CA LYS A 141 3.35 -21.64 26.00
C LYS A 141 3.47 -21.74 27.52
N TYR A 142 3.09 -20.71 28.26
CA TYR A 142 3.11 -20.74 29.72
C TYR A 142 2.11 -21.77 30.27
N LYS A 143 0.89 -21.83 29.71
CA LYS A 143 -0.13 -22.81 30.10
C LYS A 143 0.29 -24.26 29.83
N MET A 144 1.01 -24.54 28.73
CA MET A 144 1.48 -25.89 28.41
C MET A 144 2.73 -26.33 29.20
N ARG A 145 3.49 -25.38 29.76
CA ARG A 145 4.69 -25.68 30.56
C ARG A 145 4.37 -25.91 32.04
N ARG A 146 3.16 -25.54 32.48
CA ARG A 146 2.62 -25.86 33.80
C ARG A 146 1.80 -27.13 33.74
#